data_AF-A0A7J8SVI1-F1
#
_entry.id   AF-A0A7J8SVI1-F1
#
_cell.length_a   1.000
_cell.length_b   1.000
_cell.length_c   1.000
_cell.angle_alpha   90.00
_cell.angle_beta   90.00
_cell.angle_gamma   90.00
#
_symmetry.space_group_name_H-M   'P 1'
#
loop_
_entity.id
_entity.type
_entity.pdbx_description
1 polymer ?
#
loop_
_entity_poly.entity_id
_entity_poly.type
_entity_poly.pdbx_seq_one_letter_code
_entity_poly.pdbx_strand_id
1 'polypeptide(L)'
;MEKAKGKVKKGWLAVEVGLEEEDEEQGFQRFVIPISYLYHPLFKQLLDKAYEVYGYHTKGPLKLPCSVDDFLNLKWQIEKESNYHHHHHHHHHLPLTLPFHSC
;
A
#
# COMPACT_ATOMS: atom_id res chain seq x y z
N MET A 1 -2.04 0.26 30.94
CA MET A 1 -1.55 1.48 30.27
C MET A 1 -2.29 1.65 28.96
N GLU A 2 -3.34 2.46 28.95
CA GLU A 2 -4.09 2.76 27.72
C GLU A 2 -3.32 3.86 26.96
N LYS A 3 -2.58 3.49 25.92
CA LYS A 3 -1.79 4.44 25.12
C LYS A 3 -2.75 5.43 24.46
N ALA A 4 -2.51 6.73 24.67
CA ALA A 4 -3.30 7.81 24.09
C ALA A 4 -3.44 7.62 22.56
N LYS A 5 -4.69 7.45 22.10
CA LYS A 5 -5.04 7.45 20.68
C LYS A 5 -4.81 8.86 20.13
N GLY A 6 -3.59 9.12 19.63
CA GLY A 6 -3.32 10.30 18.81
C GLY A 6 -4.36 10.36 17.68
N LYS A 7 -5.07 11.49 17.57
CA LYS A 7 -6.13 11.66 16.56
C LYS A 7 -5.50 11.63 15.18
N VAL A 8 -5.72 10.55 14.43
CA VAL A 8 -5.31 10.45 13.02
C VAL A 8 -6.23 11.35 12.18
N LYS A 9 -5.66 12.15 11.28
CA LYS A 9 -6.45 13.02 10.39
C LYS A 9 -7.30 12.17 9.44
N LYS A 10 -8.47 12.66 9.04
CA LYS A 10 -9.32 11.99 8.04
C LYS A 10 -8.49 11.77 6.76
N GLY A 11 -8.58 10.57 6.17
CA GLY A 11 -7.79 10.21 4.99
C GLY A 11 -6.43 9.57 5.30
N TRP A 12 -6.07 9.41 6.57
CA TRP A 12 -4.83 8.78 7.01
C TRP A 12 -5.11 7.55 7.89
N LEU A 13 -4.19 6.60 7.88
CA LEU A 13 -4.25 5.35 8.63
C LEU A 13 -2.96 5.16 9.42
N ALA A 14 -3.07 4.70 10.67
CA ALA A 14 -1.90 4.26 11.43
C ALA A 14 -1.61 2.78 11.15
N VAL A 15 -0.35 2.47 10.85
CA VAL A 15 0.16 1.12 10.65
C VAL A 15 1.31 0.84 11.59
N GLU A 16 1.47 -0.42 11.99
CA GLU A 16 2.55 -0.94 12.83
C GLU A 16 3.34 -1.95 12.01
N VAL A 17 4.63 -1.70 11.82
CA VAL A 17 5.50 -2.41 10.87
C VAL A 17 6.65 -3.02 11.65
N GLY A 18 6.89 -4.30 11.43
CA GLY A 18 8.00 -5.01 12.04
C GLY A 18 7.83 -6.52 11.87
N LEU A 19 8.90 -7.23 12.16
CA LEU A 19 8.89 -8.68 12.32
C LEU A 19 8.92 -8.99 13.82
N GLU A 20 8.32 -10.10 14.22
CA GLU A 20 8.49 -10.62 15.57
C GLU A 20 9.89 -11.24 15.67
N GLU A 21 10.90 -10.39 15.92
CA GLU A 21 12.27 -10.84 16.20
C GLU A 21 12.48 -10.93 17.71
N GLU A 22 13.25 -11.95 18.14
CA GLU A 22 13.55 -12.21 19.56
C GLU A 22 14.52 -11.16 20.15
N ASP A 23 15.25 -10.43 19.30
CA ASP A 23 16.17 -9.37 19.68
C ASP A 23 15.48 -7.99 19.62
N GLU A 24 15.33 -7.35 20.79
CA GLU A 24 14.49 -6.18 21.05
C GLU A 24 14.86 -4.89 20.30
N GLU A 25 15.97 -4.85 19.57
CA GLU A 25 16.50 -3.61 19.00
C GLU A 25 15.74 -3.15 17.74
N GLN A 26 15.04 -4.06 17.05
CA GLN A 26 14.24 -3.78 15.85
C GLN A 26 12.78 -4.23 16.03
N GLY A 27 12.15 -3.80 17.12
CA GLY A 27 10.73 -4.02 17.36
C GLY A 27 9.80 -3.31 16.37
N PHE A 28 8.49 -3.50 16.57
CA PHE A 28 7.46 -2.84 15.76
C PHE A 28 7.53 -1.30 15.81
N GLN A 29 7.56 -0.67 14.64
CA GLN A 29 7.52 0.78 14.48
C GLN A 29 6.18 1.26 13.91
N ARG A 30 5.69 2.40 14.41
CA ARG A 30 4.41 2.99 13.99
C ARG A 30 4.60 4.05 12.93
N PHE A 31 3.83 3.95 11.86
CA PHE A 31 3.75 4.93 10.77
C PHE A 31 2.32 5.43 10.57
N VAL A 32 2.20 6.59 9.91
CA VAL A 32 0.92 7.14 9.47
C VAL A 32 0.99 7.34 7.96
N ILE A 33 0.12 6.66 7.22
CA ILE A 33 0.09 6.66 5.75
C ILE A 33 -1.26 7.16 5.23
N PRO A 34 -1.32 7.70 4.00
CA PRO A 34 -2.59 7.97 3.33
C PRO A 34 -3.39 6.67 3.12
N ILE A 35 -4.72 6.74 3.25
CA ILE A 35 -5.61 5.60 2.95
C ILE A 35 -5.51 5.18 1.47
N SER A 36 -5.07 6.07 0.58
CA SER A 36 -4.87 5.74 -0.84
C SER A 36 -3.88 4.59 -1.07
N TYR A 37 -2.94 4.36 -0.14
CA TYR A 37 -1.99 3.26 -0.24
C TYR A 37 -2.68 1.89 -0.26
N LEU A 38 -3.83 1.75 0.42
CA LEU A 38 -4.58 0.48 0.47
C LEU A 38 -5.07 0.02 -0.92
N TYR A 39 -5.16 0.94 -1.88
CA TYR A 39 -5.57 0.63 -3.25
C TYR A 39 -4.38 0.34 -4.18
N HIS A 40 -3.14 0.51 -3.71
CA HIS A 40 -1.96 0.23 -4.50
C HIS A 40 -1.67 -1.28 -4.56
N PRO A 41 -1.39 -1.87 -5.74
CA PRO A 41 -1.16 -3.31 -5.87
C PRO A 41 -0.04 -3.84 -4.97
N LEU A 42 1.08 -3.12 -4.86
CA LEU A 42 2.19 -3.49 -3.95
C LEU A 42 1.75 -3.54 -2.49
N PHE A 43 0.95 -2.56 -2.06
CA PHE A 43 0.45 -2.53 -0.69
C PHE A 43 -0.57 -3.64 -0.45
N LYS A 44 -1.40 -3.95 -1.46
CA LYS A 44 -2.38 -5.04 -1.37
C LYS A 44 -1.72 -6.39 -1.11
N GLN A 45 -0.60 -6.69 -1.77
CA GLN A 45 0.16 -7.92 -1.49
C GLN A 45 0.65 -7.99 -0.04
N LEU A 46 1.04 -6.85 0.53
CA LEU A 46 1.45 -6.76 1.93
C LEU A 46 0.25 -6.94 2.88
N LEU A 47 -0.93 -6.43 2.51
CA LEU A 47 -2.17 -6.64 3.25
C LEU A 47 -2.61 -8.10 3.26
N ASP A 48 -2.47 -8.81 2.13
CA ASP A 48 -2.82 -10.23 2.04
C ASP A 48 -1.94 -11.05 3.01
N LYS A 49 -0.63 -10.77 3.06
CA LYS A 49 0.27 -11.37 4.06
C LYS A 49 -0.11 -11.01 5.48
N ALA A 50 -0.43 -9.74 5.75
CA ALA A 50 -0.89 -9.30 7.06
C ALA A 50 -2.16 -10.03 7.50
N TYR A 51 -3.07 -10.27 6.56
CA TYR A 51 -4.28 -11.03 6.82
C TYR A 51 -4.00 -12.49 7.14
N GLU A 52 -3.10 -13.15 6.42
CA GLU A 52 -2.69 -14.53 6.68
C GLU A 52 -2.06 -14.71 8.07
N VAL A 53 -1.23 -13.74 8.50
CA VAL A 53 -0.51 -13.81 9.78
C VAL A 53 -1.39 -13.39 10.96
N TYR A 54 -2.14 -12.30 10.84
CA TYR A 54 -2.84 -11.66 11.98
C TYR A 54 -4.36 -11.82 11.94
N GLY A 55 -4.94 -12.22 10.81
CA GLY A 55 -6.39 -12.34 10.62
C GLY A 55 -7.16 -11.01 10.66
N TYR A 56 -8.50 -11.09 10.75
CA TYR A 56 -9.40 -9.93 10.74
C TYR A 56 -9.60 -9.26 12.10
N HIS A 57 -9.16 -9.89 13.20
CA HIS A 57 -9.49 -9.47 14.56
C HIS A 57 -8.31 -8.80 15.25
N THR A 58 -7.80 -7.71 14.66
CA THR A 58 -6.78 -6.87 15.30
C THR A 58 -7.42 -5.62 15.88
N LYS A 59 -7.25 -5.39 17.19
CA LYS A 59 -7.64 -4.14 17.84
C LYS A 59 -6.44 -3.20 17.84
N GLY A 60 -6.50 -2.14 17.04
CA GLY A 60 -5.43 -1.13 17.03
C GLY A 60 -5.04 -0.70 15.61
N PRO A 61 -3.82 -0.13 15.45
CA PRO A 61 -3.21 0.08 14.15
C PRO A 61 -3.14 -1.23 13.34
N LEU A 62 -3.20 -1.12 12.02
CA LEU A 62 -3.01 -2.26 11.13
C LEU A 62 -1.57 -2.75 11.22
N LYS A 63 -1.36 -4.02 11.54
CA LYS A 63 -0.03 -4.64 11.59
C LYS A 63 0.40 -5.12 10.21
N LEU A 64 1.67 -4.91 9.85
CA LEU A 64 2.25 -5.32 8.58
C LEU A 64 3.47 -6.22 8.85
N PRO A 65 3.46 -7.48 8.36
CA PRO A 65 4.52 -8.46 8.62
C PRO A 65 5.67 -8.26 7.64
N CYS A 66 6.38 -7.14 7.77
CA CYS A 66 7.58 -6.85 7.00
C CYS A 66 8.58 -6.06 7.84
N SER A 67 9.85 -6.07 7.43
CA SER A 67 10.85 -5.21 8.02
C SER A 67 10.50 -3.73 7.81
N VAL A 68 11.06 -2.86 8.66
CA VAL A 68 10.89 -1.42 8.51
C VAL A 68 11.50 -0.93 7.19
N ASP A 69 12.66 -1.47 6.80
CA ASP A 69 13.33 -1.12 5.55
C ASP A 69 12.49 -1.48 4.31
N ASP A 70 11.90 -2.68 4.28
CA ASP A 70 11.03 -3.10 3.18
C ASP A 70 9.81 -2.18 3.06
N PHE A 71 9.23 -1.79 4.20
CA PHE A 71 8.10 -0.86 4.22
C PHE A 71 8.48 0.53 3.71
N LEU A 72 9.66 1.05 4.09
CA LEU A 72 10.14 2.34 3.61
C LEU A 72 10.43 2.32 2.10
N ASN A 73 11.00 1.23 1.59
CA ASN A 73 11.21 1.04 0.16
C ASN A 73 9.87 0.98 -0.59
N LEU A 74 8.91 0.18 -0.09
CA LEU A 74 7.57 0.08 -0.67
C LEU A 74 6.87 1.44 -0.67
N LYS A 75 6.95 2.18 0.44
CA LYS A 75 6.42 3.54 0.55
C LYS A 75 7.01 4.45 -0.52
N TRP A 76 8.34 4.45 -0.68
CA TRP A 76 9.02 5.24 -1.70
C TRP A 76 8.55 4.88 -3.12
N GLN A 77 8.37 3.58 -3.42
CA GLN A 77 7.86 3.14 -4.73
C GLN A 77 6.44 3.68 -5.01
N ILE A 78 5.53 3.58 -4.04
CA ILE A 78 4.14 4.08 -4.17
C ILE A 78 4.12 5.60 -4.39
N GLU A 79 4.92 6.34 -3.64
CA GLU A 79 5.02 7.80 -3.76
C GLU A 79 5.56 8.22 -5.12
N LYS A 80 6.52 7.45 -5.66
CA LYS A 80 7.14 7.70 -6.96
C LYS A 80 6.21 7.37 -8.13
N GLU A 81 5.48 6.26 -8.07
CA GLU A 81 4.49 5.86 -9.10
C GLU A 81 3.35 6.88 -9.25
N SER A 82 2.98 7.51 -8.15
CA SER A 82 2.02 8.63 -8.13
C SER A 82 2.50 9.85 -8.94
N ASN A 83 3.80 9.95 -9.28
CA ASN A 83 4.39 11.07 -9.99
C ASN A 83 4.55 10.83 -11.52
N TYR A 84 4.50 9.58 -12.00
CA TYR A 84 4.79 9.24 -13.41
C TYR A 84 3.59 9.22 -14.35
N HIS A 85 2.37 9.32 -13.82
CA HIS A 85 1.15 9.27 -14.62
C HIS A 85 0.86 10.56 -15.43
N HIS A 86 1.78 11.55 -15.45
CA HIS A 86 1.60 12.82 -16.17
C HIS A 86 2.31 12.92 -17.54
N HIS A 87 2.92 11.84 -18.07
CA HIS A 87 3.63 11.89 -19.37
C HIS A 87 3.01 11.07 -20.52
N HIS A 88 1.75 10.62 -20.42
CA HIS A 88 1.08 9.92 -21.52
C HIS A 88 -0.32 10.49 -21.83
N HIS A 89 -0.32 11.66 -22.48
CA HIS A 89 -1.44 12.30 -23.20
C HIS A 89 -0.80 12.73 -24.54
N HIS A 90 -1.21 12.43 -25.77
CA HIS A 90 -2.39 11.80 -26.36
C HIS A 90 -1.93 11.19 -27.72
N HIS A 91 -2.33 9.97 -28.06
CA HIS A 91 -2.60 9.63 -29.45
C HIS A 91 -4.03 9.08 -29.52
N HIS A 92 -4.94 9.95 -29.94
CA HIS A 92 -6.32 9.58 -30.21
C HIS A 92 -6.48 8.90 -31.58
N HIS A 93 -7.36 7.87 -31.57
CA HIS A 93 -8.31 7.47 -32.63
C HIS A 93 -7.76 6.55 -33.76
N LEU A 94 -8.40 5.47 -34.28
CA LEU A 94 -9.64 4.69 -34.06
C LEU A 94 -9.43 3.28 -34.70
N PRO A 95 -10.17 2.23 -34.32
CA PRO A 95 -10.26 0.98 -35.11
C PRO A 95 -11.50 0.99 -36.02
N LEU A 96 -11.38 0.47 -37.25
CA LEU A 96 -12.39 -0.26 -38.06
C LEU A 96 -12.18 -0.01 -39.56
N THR A 97 -11.51 -0.95 -40.24
CA THR A 97 -11.84 -1.25 -41.63
C THR A 97 -12.19 -2.74 -41.71
N LEU A 98 -13.48 -2.98 -41.96
CA LEU A 98 -14.06 -4.28 -42.28
C LEU A 98 -13.47 -4.78 -43.61
N PRO A 99 -13.17 -6.08 -43.77
CA PRO A 99 -12.85 -6.61 -45.08
C PRO A 99 -14.17 -6.80 -45.83
N PHE A 100 -14.57 -5.80 -46.63
CA PHE A 100 -15.60 -6.05 -47.63
C PHE A 100 -14.99 -6.86 -48.77
N HIS A 101 -15.20 -8.17 -48.67
CA HIS A 101 -15.28 -9.05 -49.82
C HIS A 101 -16.34 -8.48 -50.78
N SER A 102 -16.00 -8.35 -52.06
CA SER A 102 -16.98 -8.32 -53.14
C SER A 102 -16.37 -8.93 -54.38
N CYS A 103 -17.27 -9.63 -55.07
CA CYS A 103 -17.08 -10.58 -56.15
C CYS A 103 -16.40 -10.01 -57.39
#